data_AF-A0A954TR95-F1
#
_entry.id   AF-A0A954TR95-F1
#
_cell.length_a   1.000
_cell.length_b   1.000
_cell.length_c   1.000
_cell.angle_alpha   90.00
_cell.angle_beta   90.00
_cell.angle_gamma   90.00
#
_symmetry.space_group_name_H-M   'P 1'
#
loop_
_entity.id
_entity.type
_entity.pdbx_description
1 polymer ?
#
loop_
_entity_poly.entity_id
_entity_poly.type
_entity_poly.pdbx_seq_one_letter_code
_entity_poly.pdbx_strand_id
1 'polypeptide(L)'
;MASPLEIIDRSDSRSLAALQKAYPHTNSSDVCAWVQIKSLYVSVTPTRASSWPGLLDKRSGSSQRVVVYTGRHGGRTGSTTADDVLYERVKEQKFVSEDVMTAVGTLASSSVLFSVRDAGKEPFTDILKLRQHILNDISAGQLVILAWCYSLLAMFEMPVQTPLIAKNSWADHYKGMSIAELSRDGFRELVD
;
A
#
# COMPACT_ATOMS: atom_id res chain seq x y z
N MET A 1 -2.12 -6.97 20.25
CA MET A 1 -3.37 -6.24 20.00
C MET A 1 -3.31 -5.74 18.56
N ALA A 2 -4.37 -5.89 17.78
CA ALA A 2 -4.43 -5.35 16.43
C ALA A 2 -4.40 -3.81 16.50
N SER A 3 -3.66 -3.19 15.60
CA SER A 3 -3.65 -1.74 15.41
C SER A 3 -5.07 -1.26 15.09
N PRO A 4 -5.64 -0.23 15.77
CA PRO A 4 -6.93 0.34 15.39
C PRO A 4 -6.97 0.63 13.88
N LEU A 5 -8.04 0.17 13.25
CA LEU A 5 -8.20 0.21 11.81
C LEU A 5 -9.16 1.34 11.45
N GLU A 6 -8.78 2.20 10.52
CA GLU A 6 -9.72 3.10 9.86
C GLU A 6 -9.83 2.78 8.38
N ILE A 7 -11.07 2.58 7.91
CA ILE A 7 -11.39 2.46 6.49
C ILE A 7 -11.99 3.79 6.04
N ILE A 8 -11.25 4.49 5.20
CA ILE A 8 -11.64 5.73 4.53
C ILE A 8 -12.45 5.37 3.28
N ASP A 9 -13.58 6.04 3.09
CA ASP A 9 -14.39 5.88 1.90
C ASP A 9 -13.63 6.40 0.66
N ARG A 10 -13.72 5.70 -0.47
CA ARG A 10 -13.08 6.14 -1.71
C ARG A 10 -13.54 7.51 -2.21
N SER A 11 -14.71 7.99 -1.78
CA SER A 11 -15.28 9.30 -2.10
C SER A 11 -14.88 10.40 -1.11
N ASP A 12 -14.00 10.10 -0.14
CA ASP A 12 -13.55 11.08 0.85
C ASP A 12 -12.90 12.30 0.17
N SER A 13 -13.37 13.48 0.56
CA SER A 13 -12.97 14.77 -0.01
C SER A 13 -11.72 15.35 0.64
N ARG A 14 -11.18 14.73 1.71
CA ARG A 14 -9.95 15.15 2.35
C ARG A 14 -8.78 14.92 1.41
N SER A 15 -7.85 15.88 1.39
CA SER A 15 -6.59 15.72 0.68
C SER A 15 -5.66 14.75 1.39
N LEU A 16 -4.68 14.22 0.65
CA LEU A 16 -3.62 13.41 1.25
C LEU A 16 -2.91 14.12 2.41
N ALA A 17 -2.65 15.42 2.27
CA ALA A 17 -2.02 16.23 3.32
C ALA A 17 -2.92 16.33 4.58
N ALA A 18 -4.23 16.48 4.41
CA ALA A 18 -5.17 16.50 5.52
C ALA A 18 -5.20 15.16 6.26
N LEU A 19 -5.12 14.04 5.52
CA LEU A 19 -5.05 12.71 6.10
C LEU A 19 -3.72 12.45 6.81
N GLN A 20 -2.58 12.84 6.22
CA GLN A 20 -1.28 12.74 6.89
C GLN A 20 -1.24 13.56 8.20
N LYS A 21 -1.94 14.70 8.25
CA LYS A 21 -2.09 15.48 9.48
C LYS A 21 -3.00 14.80 10.51
N ALA A 22 -4.04 14.09 10.06
CA ALA A 22 -4.95 13.35 10.92
C ALA A 22 -4.35 12.04 11.46
N TYR A 23 -3.46 11.40 10.68
CA TYR A 23 -2.72 10.19 11.04
C TYR A 23 -1.21 10.45 11.00
N PRO A 24 -0.69 11.32 11.89
CA PRO A 24 0.72 11.69 11.87
C PRO A 24 1.60 10.43 12.07
N HIS A 25 2.74 10.39 11.41
CA HIS A 25 3.75 9.31 11.52
C HIS A 25 4.37 9.16 12.92
N THR A 26 3.80 9.79 13.94
CA THR A 26 4.27 9.69 15.31
C THR A 26 4.05 8.28 15.82
N ASN A 27 5.10 7.71 16.41
CA ASN A 27 5.23 6.34 16.91
C ASN A 27 4.18 5.87 17.95
N SER A 28 3.09 6.62 18.15
CA SER A 28 2.08 6.40 19.19
C SER A 28 0.64 6.30 18.69
N SER A 29 0.32 6.67 17.44
CA SER A 29 -1.02 6.40 16.90
C SER A 29 -0.97 5.12 16.09
N ASP A 30 -1.41 4.02 16.71
CA ASP A 30 -1.55 2.69 16.10
C ASP A 30 -2.63 2.63 15.00
N VAL A 31 -3.06 3.76 14.45
CA VAL A 31 -4.15 3.81 13.45
C VAL A 31 -3.56 3.76 12.05
N CYS A 32 -3.85 2.68 11.32
CA CYS A 32 -3.53 2.59 9.90
C CYS A 32 -4.75 2.95 9.07
N ALA A 33 -4.63 4.01 8.28
CA ALA A 33 -5.69 4.50 7.40
C ALA A 33 -5.65 3.78 6.04
N TRP A 34 -6.74 3.12 5.71
CA TRP A 34 -6.91 2.36 4.47
C TRP A 34 -8.04 2.92 3.64
N VAL A 35 -7.85 3.07 2.33
CA VAL A 35 -8.94 3.33 1.39
C VAL A 35 -9.37 2.00 0.79
N GLN A 36 -10.67 1.76 0.72
CA GLN A 36 -11.22 0.59 0.03
C GLN A 36 -11.77 0.98 -1.35
N ILE A 37 -11.27 0.34 -2.41
CA ILE A 37 -11.73 0.50 -3.79
C ILE A 37 -12.16 -0.88 -4.30
N LYS A 38 -13.47 -1.16 -4.30
CA LYS A 38 -14.02 -2.51 -4.59
C LYS A 38 -13.34 -3.59 -3.70
N SER A 39 -12.56 -4.50 -4.31
CA SER A 39 -11.81 -5.59 -3.64
C SER A 39 -10.35 -5.23 -3.34
N LEU A 40 -9.97 -3.97 -3.50
CA LEU A 40 -8.63 -3.46 -3.24
C LEU A 40 -8.61 -2.64 -1.93
N TYR A 41 -7.63 -2.90 -1.08
CA TYR A 41 -7.27 -2.07 0.06
C TYR A 41 -5.90 -1.44 -0.18
N VAL A 42 -5.84 -0.12 -0.05
CA VAL A 42 -4.62 0.66 -0.21
C VAL A 42 -4.40 1.52 1.02
N SER A 43 -3.17 1.55 1.51
CA SER A 43 -2.82 2.36 2.66
C SER A 43 -2.53 3.79 2.21
N VAL A 44 -3.04 4.74 3.00
CA VAL A 44 -2.77 6.17 2.82
C VAL A 44 -1.46 6.55 3.51
N THR A 45 -1.14 5.85 4.59
CA THR A 45 0.07 6.02 5.38
C THR A 45 0.98 4.79 5.23
N PRO A 46 2.26 4.90 5.60
CA PRO A 46 3.11 3.75 5.79
C PRO A 46 2.48 2.77 6.78
N THR A 47 2.53 1.48 6.46
CA THR A 47 1.95 0.41 7.28
C THR A 47 3.04 -0.35 8.04
N ARG A 48 2.63 -1.27 8.93
CA ARG A 48 3.49 -2.14 9.74
C ARG A 48 3.04 -3.60 9.62
N ALA A 49 3.83 -4.55 10.11
CA ALA A 49 3.55 -6.00 10.01
C ALA A 49 2.13 -6.40 10.47
N SER A 50 1.58 -5.71 11.47
CA SER A 50 0.25 -6.00 12.05
C SER A 50 -0.89 -5.11 11.56
N SER A 51 -0.68 -4.35 10.48
CA SER A 51 -1.60 -3.26 10.08
C SER A 51 -2.81 -3.68 9.26
N TRP A 52 -2.71 -4.79 8.53
CA TRP A 52 -3.73 -5.24 7.58
C TRP A 52 -4.61 -6.42 8.06
N PRO A 53 -4.22 -7.29 9.02
CA PRO A 53 -5.08 -8.42 9.41
C PRO A 53 -6.48 -8.00 9.85
N GLY A 54 -6.60 -6.87 10.56
CA GLY A 54 -7.91 -6.33 10.99
C GLY A 54 -8.86 -5.96 9.84
N LEU A 55 -8.35 -5.80 8.60
CA LEU A 55 -9.20 -5.61 7.40
C LEU A 55 -10.07 -6.84 7.12
N LEU A 56 -9.71 -7.99 7.66
CA LEU A 56 -10.33 -9.29 7.39
C LEU A 56 -11.37 -9.68 8.45
N ASP A 57 -11.37 -9.02 9.62
CA ASP A 57 -12.23 -9.37 10.77
C ASP A 57 -13.73 -9.30 10.46
N LYS A 58 -14.13 -8.49 9.47
CA LYS A 58 -15.54 -8.39 9.03
C LYS A 58 -15.95 -9.42 7.98
N ARG A 59 -15.05 -10.32 7.57
CA ARG A 59 -15.22 -11.21 6.40
C ARG A 59 -15.12 -12.70 6.73
N SER A 60 -15.25 -13.06 8.01
CA SER A 60 -15.27 -14.45 8.47
C SER A 60 -16.42 -15.23 7.80
N GLY A 61 -16.10 -16.35 7.15
CA GLY A 61 -17.09 -17.33 6.67
C GLY A 61 -17.07 -17.68 5.17
N SER A 62 -16.37 -16.93 4.33
CA SER A 62 -16.17 -17.29 2.91
C SER A 62 -14.75 -17.80 2.67
N SER A 63 -14.58 -18.84 1.83
CA SER A 63 -13.28 -19.28 1.29
C SER A 63 -12.70 -18.19 0.37
N GLN A 64 -12.22 -17.11 0.96
CA GLN A 64 -11.72 -15.95 0.26
C GLN A 64 -10.21 -16.10 0.03
N ARG A 65 -9.77 -15.70 -1.16
CA ARG A 65 -8.35 -15.60 -1.51
C ARG A 65 -7.91 -14.15 -1.34
N VAL A 66 -6.82 -13.95 -0.62
CA VAL A 66 -6.24 -12.64 -0.34
C VAL A 66 -4.82 -12.61 -0.93
N VAL A 67 -4.53 -11.57 -1.71
CA VAL A 67 -3.17 -11.27 -2.17
C VAL A 67 -2.67 -10.03 -1.45
N VAL A 68 -1.53 -10.17 -0.79
CA VAL A 68 -0.84 -9.07 -0.13
C VAL A 68 0.37 -8.71 -0.98
N TYR A 69 0.32 -7.57 -1.65
CA TYR A 69 1.50 -6.96 -2.24
C TYR A 69 2.24 -6.18 -1.17
N THR A 70 3.49 -6.54 -0.96
CA THR A 70 4.33 -6.06 0.13
C THR A 70 5.67 -5.59 -0.40
N GLY A 71 6.42 -4.82 0.40
CA GLY A 71 7.73 -4.30 0.04
C GLY A 71 7.81 -2.79 0.19
N ARG A 72 8.98 -2.31 0.62
CA ARG A 72 9.26 -0.91 0.94
C ARG A 72 10.22 -0.31 -0.08
N HIS A 73 9.99 0.90 -0.60
CA HIS A 73 11.09 1.67 -1.21
C HIS A 73 12.24 1.69 -0.18
N GLY A 74 13.46 1.27 -0.57
CA GLY A 74 14.54 0.99 0.38
C GLY A 74 14.84 2.17 1.31
N GLY A 75 15.47 1.88 2.46
CA GLY A 75 15.91 2.92 3.39
C GLY A 75 16.85 3.95 2.74
N ARG A 76 16.89 5.16 3.31
CA ARG A 76 17.93 6.16 3.01
C ARG A 76 19.29 5.57 3.38
N THR A 77 20.22 5.50 2.44
CA THR A 77 21.63 5.19 2.73
C THR A 77 22.52 6.27 2.10
N GLY A 78 23.07 7.16 2.93
CA GLY A 78 23.97 8.24 2.50
C GLY A 78 23.89 9.48 3.40
N SER A 79 25.01 10.18 3.59
CA SER A 79 25.02 11.53 4.18
C SER A 79 24.44 12.54 3.19
N THR A 80 23.68 13.50 3.70
CA THR A 80 23.14 14.62 2.92
C THR A 80 24.27 15.54 2.48
N THR A 81 24.74 15.42 1.24
CA THR A 81 25.30 16.56 0.51
C THR A 81 24.24 17.09 -0.45
N ALA A 82 24.34 18.38 -0.78
CA ALA A 82 23.28 19.19 -1.35
C ALA A 82 22.68 18.69 -2.68
N ASP A 83 23.26 17.70 -3.36
CA ASP A 83 22.86 17.37 -4.72
C ASP A 83 22.53 15.92 -5.04
N ASP A 84 22.69 14.90 -4.18
CA ASP A 84 22.20 13.57 -4.56
C ASP A 84 21.96 12.62 -3.37
N VAL A 85 20.68 12.32 -3.12
CA VAL A 85 20.28 11.26 -2.19
C VAL A 85 20.08 9.97 -2.98
N LEU A 86 21.01 9.02 -2.84
CA LEU A 86 20.85 7.68 -3.38
C LEU A 86 19.99 6.84 -2.42
N TYR A 87 18.88 6.32 -2.92
CA TYR A 87 18.09 5.29 -2.25
C TYR A 87 18.43 3.96 -2.88
N GLU A 88 18.82 2.96 -2.08
CA GLU A 88 18.84 1.59 -2.60
C GLU A 88 17.42 1.17 -2.99
N ARG A 89 17.29 0.55 -4.16
CA ARG A 89 16.04 -0.12 -4.57
C ARG A 89 15.60 -1.08 -3.45
N VAL A 90 14.28 -1.15 -3.23
CA VAL A 90 13.56 -2.06 -2.33
C VAL A 90 14.34 -3.36 -2.09
N LYS A 91 14.92 -3.55 -0.89
CA LYS A 91 15.76 -4.73 -0.57
C LYS A 91 15.54 -5.29 0.83
N GLU A 92 14.63 -4.76 1.62
CA GLU A 92 14.44 -5.23 2.99
C GLU A 92 13.50 -6.45 3.02
N GLN A 93 14.07 -7.62 2.73
CA GLN A 93 13.38 -8.93 2.74
C GLN A 93 12.59 -9.19 4.05
N LYS A 94 13.00 -8.54 5.15
CA LYS A 94 12.31 -8.63 6.45
C LYS A 94 10.82 -8.30 6.38
N PHE A 95 10.40 -7.32 5.57
CA PHE A 95 8.99 -6.92 5.49
C PHE A 95 8.13 -8.00 4.81
N VAL A 96 8.69 -8.64 3.78
CA VAL A 96 8.07 -9.80 3.13
C VAL A 96 7.94 -10.94 4.13
N SER A 97 9.00 -11.22 4.90
CA SER A 97 8.98 -12.24 5.95
C SER A 97 7.95 -11.94 7.03
N GLU A 98 7.82 -10.68 7.47
CA GLU A 98 6.83 -10.25 8.45
C GLU A 98 5.38 -10.47 7.95
N ASP A 99 5.09 -10.14 6.69
CA ASP A 99 3.77 -10.39 6.11
C ASP A 99 3.49 -11.88 5.88
N VAL A 100 4.50 -12.67 5.50
CA VAL A 100 4.36 -14.13 5.42
C VAL A 100 4.02 -14.71 6.78
N MET A 101 4.72 -14.31 7.84
CA MET A 101 4.44 -14.75 9.21
C MET A 101 3.05 -14.32 9.67
N THR A 102 2.64 -13.10 9.32
CA THR A 102 1.30 -12.58 9.62
C THR A 102 0.21 -13.34 8.88
N ALA A 103 0.41 -13.66 7.60
CA ALA A 103 -0.49 -14.47 6.80
C ALA A 103 -0.62 -15.89 7.34
N VAL A 104 0.48 -16.53 7.75
CA VAL A 104 0.47 -17.86 8.38
C VAL A 104 -0.29 -17.83 9.71
N GLY A 105 -0.05 -16.82 10.56
CA GLY A 105 -0.78 -16.66 11.82
C GLY A 105 -2.28 -16.42 11.62
N THR A 106 -2.64 -15.67 10.58
CA THR A 106 -4.05 -15.39 10.23
C THR A 106 -4.74 -16.61 9.62
N LEU A 107 -4.03 -17.40 8.80
CA LEU A 107 -4.52 -18.68 8.26
C LEU A 107 -4.82 -19.68 9.38
N ALA A 108 -4.02 -19.72 10.45
CA ALA A 108 -4.28 -20.62 11.58
C ALA A 108 -5.61 -20.34 12.29
N SER A 109 -6.20 -19.15 12.08
CA SER A 109 -7.45 -18.70 12.68
C SER A 109 -8.58 -18.46 11.67
N SER A 110 -8.35 -18.74 10.37
CA SER A 110 -9.33 -18.45 9.31
C SER A 110 -9.23 -19.41 8.11
N SER A 111 -10.32 -19.57 7.35
CA SER A 111 -10.31 -20.35 6.09
C SER A 111 -9.82 -19.54 4.87
N VAL A 112 -9.06 -18.46 5.11
CA VAL A 112 -8.61 -17.50 4.10
C VAL A 112 -7.28 -17.97 3.51
N LEU A 113 -7.20 -18.07 2.18
CA LEU A 113 -5.95 -18.42 1.50
C LEU A 113 -5.17 -17.16 1.16
N PHE A 114 -3.89 -17.12 1.52
CA PHE A 114 -3.02 -15.97 1.30
C PHE A 114 -1.97 -16.20 0.22
N SER A 115 -1.68 -15.17 -0.56
CA SER A 115 -0.50 -15.05 -1.41
C SER A 115 0.22 -13.76 -1.08
N VAL A 116 1.47 -13.83 -0.63
CA VAL A 116 2.30 -12.66 -0.34
C VAL A 116 3.26 -12.45 -1.52
N ARG A 117 3.20 -11.26 -2.14
CA ARG A 117 3.98 -10.90 -3.34
C ARG A 117 4.91 -9.73 -3.03
N ASP A 118 6.21 -9.92 -3.24
CA ASP A 118 7.23 -8.89 -3.07
C ASP A 118 7.21 -7.91 -4.25
N ALA A 119 6.57 -6.76 -4.06
CA ALA A 119 6.47 -5.69 -5.05
C ALA A 119 7.84 -5.08 -5.42
N GLY A 120 8.91 -5.39 -4.67
CA GLY A 120 10.29 -5.00 -4.97
C GLY A 120 10.99 -5.89 -5.99
N LYS A 121 10.38 -6.99 -6.42
CA LYS A 121 10.95 -7.94 -7.39
C LYS A 121 10.21 -7.90 -8.73
N GLU A 122 10.93 -8.18 -9.81
CA GLU A 122 10.31 -8.40 -11.12
C GLU A 122 9.22 -9.49 -11.01
N PRO A 123 8.07 -9.31 -11.69
CA PRO A 123 7.75 -8.24 -12.64
C PRO A 123 7.17 -6.96 -12.00
N PHE A 124 7.11 -6.87 -10.67
CA PHE A 124 6.36 -5.84 -9.93
C PHE A 124 7.11 -4.51 -9.74
N THR A 125 8.38 -4.46 -10.14
CA THR A 125 9.23 -3.27 -10.21
C THR A 125 8.83 -2.30 -11.33
N ASP A 126 8.07 -2.78 -12.32
CA ASP A 126 7.43 -1.99 -13.36
C ASP A 126 5.98 -1.70 -12.96
N ILE A 127 5.61 -0.42 -12.97
CA ILE A 127 4.30 0.00 -12.45
C ILE A 127 3.13 -0.46 -13.31
N LEU A 128 3.29 -0.49 -14.64
CA LEU A 128 2.24 -0.97 -15.54
C LEU A 128 2.03 -2.47 -15.36
N LYS A 129 3.11 -3.23 -15.16
CA LYS A 129 3.02 -4.66 -14.86
C LYS A 129 2.40 -4.91 -13.49
N LEU A 130 2.82 -4.19 -12.44
CA LEU A 130 2.22 -4.29 -11.11
C LEU A 130 0.71 -4.01 -11.16
N ARG A 131 0.31 -2.92 -11.84
CA ARG A 131 -1.11 -2.58 -12.05
C ARG A 131 -1.86 -3.70 -12.74
N GLN A 132 -1.31 -4.25 -13.84
CA GLN A 132 -1.95 -5.35 -14.56
C GLN A 132 -2.14 -6.58 -13.68
N HIS A 133 -1.14 -6.92 -12.86
CA HIS A 133 -1.25 -8.05 -11.93
C HIS A 133 -2.31 -7.82 -10.84
N ILE A 134 -2.38 -6.62 -10.27
CA ILE A 134 -3.42 -6.26 -9.29
C ILE A 134 -4.82 -6.40 -9.91
N LEU A 135 -5.01 -5.88 -11.12
CA LEU A 135 -6.29 -5.99 -11.83
C LEU A 135 -6.67 -7.45 -12.13
N ASN A 136 -5.70 -8.29 -12.49
CA ASN A 136 -5.92 -9.71 -12.74
C ASN A 136 -6.32 -10.47 -11.47
N ASP A 137 -5.71 -10.17 -10.33
CA ASP A 137 -6.09 -10.80 -9.05
C ASP A 137 -7.51 -10.39 -8.63
N ILE A 138 -7.84 -9.10 -8.78
CA ILE A 138 -9.19 -8.58 -8.48
C ILE A 138 -10.22 -9.23 -9.39
N SER A 139 -9.96 -9.34 -10.70
CA SER A 139 -10.88 -9.98 -11.65
C SER A 139 -11.05 -11.48 -11.40
N ALA A 140 -10.03 -12.13 -10.83
CA ALA A 140 -10.11 -13.51 -10.33
C ALA A 140 -10.89 -13.65 -9.00
N GLY A 141 -11.53 -12.58 -8.52
CA GLY A 141 -12.33 -12.55 -7.28
C GLY A 141 -11.48 -12.51 -6.00
N GLN A 142 -10.20 -12.18 -6.11
CA GLN A 142 -9.31 -12.07 -4.96
C GLN A 142 -9.46 -10.70 -4.29
N LEU A 143 -9.30 -10.68 -2.97
CA LEU A 143 -9.06 -9.44 -2.25
C LEU A 143 -7.59 -9.08 -2.40
N VAL A 144 -7.30 -7.84 -2.77
CA VAL A 144 -5.93 -7.35 -2.88
C VAL A 144 -5.65 -6.33 -1.79
N ILE A 145 -4.54 -6.48 -1.10
CA ILE A 145 -4.04 -5.56 -0.08
C ILE A 145 -2.69 -5.07 -0.56
N LEU A 146 -2.51 -3.75 -0.66
CA LEU A 146 -1.20 -3.15 -0.92
C LEU A 146 -0.65 -2.60 0.40
N ALA A 147 0.33 -3.29 0.99
CA ALA A 147 0.90 -2.98 2.30
C ALA A 147 2.23 -2.18 2.21
N TRP A 148 2.66 -1.66 3.35
CA TRP A 148 3.93 -0.98 3.64
C TRP A 148 4.10 0.45 3.18
N CYS A 149 4.39 0.74 1.91
CA CYS A 149 4.67 2.11 1.48
C CYS A 149 3.53 2.67 0.64
N TYR A 150 3.01 3.84 1.05
CA TYR A 150 2.10 4.74 0.31
C TYR A 150 1.39 4.08 -0.87
N SER A 151 0.65 3.01 -0.61
CA SER A 151 0.33 2.09 -1.69
C SER A 151 -0.78 2.61 -2.60
N LEU A 152 -1.58 3.55 -2.09
CA LEU A 152 -2.47 4.36 -2.91
C LEU A 152 -1.67 5.16 -3.94
N LEU A 153 -0.53 5.71 -3.52
CA LEU A 153 0.32 6.47 -4.41
C LEU A 153 1.06 5.56 -5.36
N ALA A 154 1.49 4.36 -4.95
CA ALA A 154 2.31 3.48 -5.80
C ALA A 154 1.78 3.26 -7.23
N MET A 155 0.48 3.49 -7.49
CA MET A 155 -0.26 3.22 -8.74
C MET A 155 -0.24 4.31 -9.82
N PHE A 156 0.32 5.48 -9.55
CA PHE A 156 0.49 6.55 -10.55
C PHE A 156 1.83 6.44 -11.30
N GLU A 157 2.01 7.16 -12.41
CA GLU A 157 3.34 7.34 -12.99
C GLU A 157 3.89 8.70 -12.57
N MET A 158 5.20 8.76 -12.32
CA MET A 158 5.87 10.06 -12.25
C MET A 158 6.48 10.41 -13.61
N PRO A 159 6.56 11.70 -13.97
CA PRO A 159 7.24 12.13 -15.19
C PRO A 159 8.68 11.58 -15.27
N VAL A 160 9.09 11.15 -16.46
CA VAL A 160 10.38 10.49 -16.72
C VAL A 160 11.59 11.37 -16.36
N GLN A 161 11.40 12.69 -16.23
CA GLN A 161 12.44 13.67 -15.91
C GLN A 161 12.59 13.92 -14.40
N THR A 162 11.80 13.27 -13.55
CA THR A 162 11.90 13.47 -12.11
C THR A 162 13.10 12.67 -11.57
N PRO A 163 14.06 13.27 -10.85
CA PRO A 163 15.20 12.57 -10.29
C PRO A 163 14.77 11.34 -9.48
N LEU A 164 15.60 10.31 -9.38
CA LEU A 164 15.34 9.12 -8.54
C LEU A 164 14.92 9.50 -7.10
N ILE A 165 15.38 10.65 -6.62
CA ILE A 165 15.03 11.28 -5.33
C ILE A 165 13.55 11.65 -5.22
N ALA A 166 12.93 12.07 -6.32
CA ALA A 166 11.55 12.54 -6.36
C ALA A 166 10.52 11.41 -6.34
N LYS A 167 10.92 10.15 -6.60
CA LYS A 167 10.05 8.98 -6.34
C LYS A 167 9.67 8.85 -4.86
N ASN A 168 10.25 9.65 -3.98
CA ASN A 168 9.89 9.73 -2.56
C ASN A 168 9.04 10.96 -2.22
N SER A 169 8.70 11.81 -3.19
CA SER A 169 7.82 12.96 -3.01
C SER A 169 6.45 12.75 -3.66
N TRP A 170 6.00 11.51 -3.87
CA TRP A 170 4.64 11.25 -4.40
C TRP A 170 3.60 11.93 -3.51
N ALA A 171 3.81 11.87 -2.20
CA ALA A 171 2.95 12.57 -1.27
C ALA A 171 2.94 14.08 -1.53
N ASP A 172 4.08 14.69 -1.87
CA ASP A 172 4.17 16.12 -2.19
C ASP A 172 3.60 16.46 -3.57
N HIS A 173 3.79 15.59 -4.56
CA HIS A 173 3.27 15.75 -5.91
C HIS A 173 1.74 15.70 -5.91
N TYR A 174 1.18 14.79 -5.12
CA TYR A 174 -0.24 14.55 -5.01
C TYR A 174 -0.90 15.19 -3.77
N LYS A 175 -0.17 16.04 -3.03
CA LYS A 175 -0.66 16.64 -1.76
C LYS A 175 -1.96 17.42 -1.89
N GLY A 176 -2.22 17.96 -3.08
CA GLY A 176 -3.40 18.76 -3.40
C GLY A 176 -4.60 17.93 -3.84
N MET A 177 -4.41 16.64 -4.18
CA MET A 177 -5.51 15.78 -4.61
C MET A 177 -6.24 15.18 -3.40
N SER A 178 -7.55 15.10 -3.52
CA SER A 178 -8.44 14.35 -2.61
C SER A 178 -8.30 12.85 -2.80
N ILE A 179 -8.74 12.06 -1.81
CA ILE A 179 -8.85 10.61 -1.95
C ILE A 179 -9.78 10.22 -3.09
N ALA A 180 -10.87 10.98 -3.31
CA ALA A 180 -11.76 10.77 -4.45
C ALA A 180 -11.02 10.90 -5.80
N GLU A 181 -10.23 11.96 -5.97
CA GLU A 181 -9.45 12.17 -7.20
C GLU A 181 -8.37 11.09 -7.35
N LEU A 182 -7.65 10.75 -6.28
CA LEU A 182 -6.62 9.72 -6.33
C LEU A 182 -7.21 8.33 -6.63
N SER A 183 -8.34 8.00 -6.02
CA SER A 183 -9.02 6.72 -6.27
C SER A 183 -9.51 6.61 -7.71
N ARG A 184 -10.10 7.70 -8.24
CA ARG A 184 -10.58 7.75 -9.62
C ARG A 184 -9.44 7.66 -10.63
N ASP A 185 -8.37 8.40 -10.42
CA ASP A 185 -7.31 8.53 -11.44
C ASP A 185 -6.33 7.34 -11.38
N GLY A 186 -5.97 6.89 -10.17
CA GLY A 186 -5.06 5.76 -9.96
C GLY A 186 -5.70 4.39 -10.24
N PHE A 187 -7.02 4.28 -10.11
CA PHE A 187 -7.76 3.02 -10.25
C PHE A 187 -9.01 3.15 -11.11
N ARG A 188 -8.95 3.96 -12.17
CA ARG A 188 -10.09 4.21 -13.08
C ARG A 188 -10.80 2.93 -13.51
N GLU A 189 -10.04 1.89 -13.84
CA GLU A 189 -10.54 0.56 -14.26
C GLU A 189 -11.35 -0.15 -13.16
N LEU A 190 -11.16 0.22 -11.90
CA LEU A 190 -11.90 -0.29 -10.76
C LEU A 190 -13.03 0.65 -10.33
N VAL A 191 -13.13 1.85 -10.87
CA VAL A 191 -14.16 2.83 -10.45
C VAL A 191 -15.31 2.88 -11.44
N ASP A 192 -15.02 2.69 -12.73
CA ASP A 192 -16.02 2.47 -13.79
C ASP A 192 -16.64 1.06 -13.71
#